data_AF-A0A0P1B768-F1
#
_entry.id   AF-A0A0P1B768-F1
#
_cell.length_a   1.000
_cell.length_b   1.000
_cell.length_c   1.000
_cell.angle_alpha   90.00
_cell.angle_beta   90.00
_cell.angle_gamma   90.00
#
_symmetry.space_group_name_H-M   'P 1'
#
loop_
_entity.id
_entity.type
_entity.pdbx_description
1 polymer ?
#
loop_
_entity_poly.entity_id
_entity_poly.type
_entity_poly.pdbx_seq_one_letter_code
_entity_poly.pdbx_strand_id
1 'polypeptide(L)'
;MTLSFAVKAPPSPSRKATVIILLHFKGHYRLIERTLRNFQHLERQLEQEFKQSHDSVSFTSVLPAIEAYCDAKLCFYPSNQLGIRLAVALEEFLRRLVTICDHVTKPTALITFFDGSYLSSQESYQKVIDSEINADEINMMYRKVAAGCVVEYSIVVDEEQLIIWKFSAQGSGLYFSAEFSSGEEEETNANPYCLGSQDEECEKDQEVVSYRTKCKGENDYSYGHYVTSKRGVVTLQWENMDMECVVSMPLQFQVRTLALETAKRVLDVTNELNNINTTECLENFVLTSKLTSLENCYEWKSYDVEADMFGIHAEVDQGVEEDVERDARLDIALFKERTLQLEAQVNRLETSLAAAKKELKCAQDRLEITDEINKASLETIVKLERASTVGSLKPMKKADDVAAILPAGQSNLADEKSPSNELERAQQLCASFQEQCLWRSVENMELETHLAASQVEASSWRQKHVDQVEHIQKLEKQNEKLRAHKKMLVNEVKRLQPYSHVNLAALVQEAQEARMMQRSLQTKLDSLEQIQKEVVQTAFEANSSDFVLVEALDEDH
;
A
#
# COMPACT_ATOMS: atom_id res chain seq x y z
N MET A 1 2.25 21.47 13.06
CA MET A 1 1.42 20.85 11.99
C MET A 1 2.19 19.65 11.54
N THR A 2 1.61 18.46 11.60
CA THR A 2 2.31 17.19 11.38
C THR A 2 2.20 16.74 9.91
N LEU A 3 3.24 16.09 9.42
CA LEU A 3 3.23 15.38 8.14
C LEU A 3 2.09 14.35 8.13
N SER A 4 1.23 14.41 7.11
CA SER A 4 0.07 13.52 6.98
C SER A 4 0.32 12.46 5.91
N PHE A 5 -0.16 11.24 6.16
CA PHE A 5 0.01 10.09 5.29
C PHE A 5 -1.36 9.53 4.89
N ALA A 6 -1.47 9.08 3.65
CA ALA A 6 -2.52 8.17 3.22
C ALA A 6 -1.89 7.06 2.39
N VAL A 7 -2.31 5.82 2.59
CA VAL A 7 -1.76 4.66 1.87
C VAL A 7 -2.86 3.97 1.07
N LYS A 8 -2.52 3.54 -0.15
CA LYS A 8 -3.34 2.66 -0.98
C LYS A 8 -2.56 1.41 -1.32
N ALA A 9 -3.12 0.24 -1.02
CA ALA A 9 -2.57 -1.06 -1.41
C ALA A 9 -3.52 -1.75 -2.40
N PRO A 10 -2.99 -2.57 -3.32
CA PRO A 10 -3.82 -3.20 -4.35
C PRO A 10 -4.76 -4.25 -3.73
N PRO A 11 -5.95 -4.47 -4.32
CA PRO A 11 -6.91 -5.45 -3.80
C PRO A 11 -6.47 -6.90 -4.07
N SER A 12 -5.63 -7.13 -5.08
CA SER A 12 -5.15 -8.45 -5.46
C SER A 12 -3.84 -8.80 -4.74
N PRO A 13 -3.84 -9.85 -3.90
CA PRO A 13 -2.67 -10.22 -3.11
C PRO A 13 -1.53 -10.68 -4.00
N SER A 14 -0.36 -10.06 -3.84
CA SER A 14 0.86 -10.37 -4.58
C SER A 14 2.08 -9.98 -3.75
N ARG A 15 3.12 -10.83 -3.74
CA ARG A 15 4.42 -10.49 -3.11
C ARG A 15 5.11 -9.31 -3.80
N LYS A 16 4.80 -9.07 -5.09
CA LYS A 16 5.30 -7.92 -5.88
C LYS A 16 4.32 -6.74 -5.87
N ALA A 17 3.32 -6.73 -4.98
CA ALA A 17 2.34 -5.67 -4.90
C ALA A 17 3.02 -4.30 -4.68
N THR A 18 2.57 -3.33 -5.47
CA THR A 18 2.99 -1.93 -5.37
C THR A 18 1.96 -1.16 -4.56
N VAL A 19 2.43 -0.54 -3.48
CA VAL A 19 1.67 0.34 -2.60
C VAL A 19 1.97 1.78 -2.95
N ILE A 20 0.93 2.61 -2.98
CA ILE A 20 1.02 4.04 -3.21
C ILE A 20 0.88 4.77 -1.88
N ILE A 21 1.85 5.64 -1.58
CA ILE A 21 1.88 6.47 -0.39
C ILE A 21 1.71 7.93 -0.83
N LEU A 22 0.70 8.59 -0.28
CA LEU A 22 0.46 10.01 -0.44
C LEU A 22 0.93 10.75 0.82
N LEU A 23 1.93 11.60 0.65
CA LEU A 23 2.41 12.54 1.64
C LEU A 23 1.70 13.89 1.48
N HIS A 24 1.30 14.50 2.58
CA HIS A 24 0.73 15.84 2.60
C HIS A 24 1.33 16.70 3.72
N PHE A 25 1.78 17.90 3.34
CA PHE A 25 2.28 18.91 4.28
C PHE A 25 2.02 20.32 3.74
N LYS A 26 1.40 21.18 4.56
CA LYS A 26 1.10 22.59 4.25
C LYS A 26 0.49 22.83 2.85
N GLY A 27 -0.41 21.95 2.39
CA GLY A 27 -1.09 22.07 1.09
C GLY A 27 -0.26 21.59 -0.11
N HIS A 28 0.94 21.03 0.13
CA HIS A 28 1.72 20.33 -0.88
C HIS A 28 1.50 18.82 -0.75
N TYR A 29 1.47 18.14 -1.89
CA TYR A 29 1.24 16.70 -1.99
C TYR A 29 2.42 16.04 -2.69
N ARG A 30 2.81 14.85 -2.26
CA ARG A 30 3.82 14.05 -2.96
C ARG A 30 3.44 12.58 -2.93
N LEU A 31 3.50 11.95 -4.10
CA LEU A 31 3.16 10.55 -4.28
C LEU A 31 4.44 9.72 -4.40
N ILE A 32 4.46 8.59 -3.71
CA ILE A 32 5.59 7.66 -3.66
C ILE A 32 5.05 6.25 -3.85
N GLU A 33 5.71 5.48 -4.70
CA GLU A 33 5.38 4.07 -4.93
C GLU A 33 6.41 3.17 -4.25
N ARG A 34 5.95 2.20 -3.44
CA ARG A 34 6.81 1.25 -2.72
C ARG A 34 6.26 -0.15 -2.84
N THR A 35 7.11 -1.14 -3.01
CA THR A 35 6.67 -2.55 -2.93
C THR A 35 6.53 -2.99 -1.49
N LEU A 36 5.79 -4.08 -1.24
CA LEU A 36 5.75 -4.69 0.10
C LEU A 36 7.14 -5.08 0.61
N ARG A 37 8.02 -5.53 -0.30
CA ARG A 37 9.43 -5.81 0.01
C ARG A 37 10.16 -4.58 0.56
N ASN A 38 9.89 -3.37 0.03
CA ASN A 38 10.47 -2.14 0.57
C ASN A 38 10.04 -1.88 2.03
N PHE A 39 8.81 -2.21 2.41
CA PHE A 39 8.36 -2.07 3.79
C PHE A 39 9.02 -3.09 4.72
N GLN A 40 9.13 -4.35 4.29
CA GLN A 40 9.86 -5.39 5.04
C GLN A 40 11.32 -4.98 5.26
N HIS A 41 11.95 -4.43 4.22
CA HIS A 41 13.33 -3.94 4.29
C HIS A 41 13.46 -2.76 5.24
N LEU A 42 12.55 -1.78 5.17
CA LEU A 42 12.55 -0.63 6.07
C LEU A 42 12.48 -1.10 7.53
N GLU A 43 11.56 -2.01 7.85
CA GLU A 43 11.45 -2.58 9.19
C GLU A 43 12.76 -3.24 9.66
N ARG A 44 13.37 -4.10 8.84
CA ARG A 44 14.66 -4.74 9.19
C ARG A 44 15.80 -3.74 9.37
N GLN A 45 15.90 -2.72 8.52
CA GLN A 45 16.93 -1.68 8.66
C GLN A 45 16.73 -0.86 9.92
N LEU A 46 15.49 -0.47 10.22
CA LEU A 46 15.17 0.24 11.45
C LEU A 46 15.52 -0.58 12.68
N GLU A 47 15.21 -1.88 12.70
CA GLU A 47 15.62 -2.76 13.80
C GLU A 47 17.14 -2.77 13.99
N GLN A 48 17.93 -2.76 12.91
CA GLN A 48 19.39 -2.72 12.97
C GLN A 48 19.88 -1.36 13.49
N GLU A 49 19.34 -0.26 12.98
CA GLU A 49 19.68 1.11 13.42
C GLU A 49 19.37 1.31 14.92
N PHE A 50 18.19 0.88 15.39
CA PHE A 50 17.82 1.00 16.82
C PHE A 50 18.61 0.05 17.73
N LYS A 51 18.99 -1.14 17.25
CA LYS A 51 19.90 -2.04 18.00
C LYS A 51 21.27 -1.40 18.21
N GLN A 52 21.76 -0.64 17.23
CA GLN A 52 23.05 0.07 17.32
C GLN A 52 22.98 1.31 18.21
N SER A 53 21.85 2.01 18.27
CA SER A 53 21.71 3.24 19.06
C SER A 53 21.49 3.02 20.57
N HIS A 54 21.38 1.76 21.03
CA HIS A 54 21.05 1.38 22.41
C HIS A 54 19.69 1.91 22.92
N ASP A 55 18.83 2.43 22.03
CA ASP A 55 17.52 2.93 22.39
C ASP A 55 16.49 1.80 22.32
N SER A 56 15.81 1.52 23.45
CA SER A 56 14.79 0.46 23.55
C SER A 56 13.44 0.91 22.96
N VAL A 57 13.43 1.36 21.72
CA VAL A 57 12.22 1.87 21.07
C VAL A 57 11.57 0.76 20.27
N SER A 58 10.41 0.29 20.72
CA SER A 58 9.60 -0.68 19.99
C SER A 58 8.60 0.05 19.07
N PHE A 59 8.65 -0.23 17.78
CA PHE A 59 7.61 0.14 16.83
C PHE A 59 6.75 -1.09 16.49
N THR A 60 5.59 -0.86 15.87
CA THR A 60 4.66 -1.94 15.51
C THR A 60 5.12 -2.61 14.23
N SER A 61 5.37 -3.92 14.29
CA SER A 61 5.78 -4.71 13.13
C SER A 61 4.70 -4.70 12.06
N VAL A 62 5.10 -4.53 10.80
CA VAL A 62 4.20 -4.59 9.64
C VAL A 62 4.27 -5.93 8.91
N LEU A 63 5.27 -6.78 9.23
CA LEU A 63 5.42 -8.12 8.67
C LEU A 63 4.15 -8.99 8.78
N PRO A 64 3.44 -9.06 9.93
CA PRO A 64 2.24 -9.89 10.04
C PRO A 64 1.10 -9.44 9.12
N ALA A 65 1.01 -8.13 8.86
CA ALA A 65 0.00 -7.57 7.96
C ALA A 65 0.33 -7.88 6.49
N ILE A 66 1.63 -7.85 6.14
CA ILE A 66 2.12 -8.23 4.81
C ILE A 66 1.92 -9.72 4.56
N GLU A 67 2.27 -10.57 5.52
CA GLU A 67 2.06 -12.02 5.46
C GLU A 67 0.58 -12.36 5.31
N ALA A 68 -0.29 -11.79 6.15
CA ALA A 68 -1.74 -12.01 6.06
C ALA A 68 -2.36 -11.53 4.74
N TYR A 69 -1.72 -10.56 4.07
CA TYR A 69 -2.10 -10.12 2.74
C TYR A 69 -1.62 -11.09 1.65
N CYS A 70 -0.37 -11.56 1.72
CA CYS A 70 0.19 -12.50 0.75
C CYS A 70 -0.43 -13.91 0.84
N ASP A 71 -0.78 -14.37 2.04
CA ASP A 71 -1.36 -15.69 2.29
C ASP A 71 -2.90 -15.70 2.12
N ALA A 72 -3.34 -15.30 0.93
CA ALA A 72 -4.76 -15.19 0.56
C ALA A 72 -5.56 -16.49 0.80
N LYS A 73 -4.90 -17.66 0.79
CA LYS A 73 -5.52 -18.97 1.03
C LYS A 73 -6.01 -19.16 2.47
N LEU A 74 -5.46 -18.42 3.43
CA LEU A 74 -5.76 -18.55 4.87
C LEU A 74 -6.58 -17.38 5.42
N CYS A 75 -6.85 -16.36 4.60
CA CYS A 75 -7.45 -15.13 5.08
C CYS A 75 -8.99 -15.19 5.02
N PHE A 76 -9.64 -14.86 6.15
CA PHE A 76 -11.10 -14.85 6.28
C PHE A 76 -11.79 -13.74 5.46
N TYR A 77 -11.01 -12.76 4.98
CA TYR A 77 -11.52 -11.54 4.36
C TYR A 77 -11.49 -11.62 2.83
N PRO A 78 -12.49 -11.07 2.13
CA PRO A 78 -12.47 -10.96 0.67
C PRO A 78 -11.31 -10.08 0.20
N SER A 79 -10.80 -10.33 -1.02
CA SER A 79 -9.60 -9.70 -1.58
C SER A 79 -9.62 -8.17 -1.52
N ASN A 80 -10.77 -7.56 -1.83
CA ASN A 80 -10.97 -6.12 -1.72
C ASN A 80 -10.77 -5.55 -0.29
N GLN A 81 -11.05 -6.33 0.75
CA GLN A 81 -10.80 -5.94 2.14
C GLN A 81 -9.35 -6.18 2.58
N LEU A 82 -8.64 -7.13 1.96
CA LEU A 82 -7.23 -7.38 2.26
C LEU A 82 -6.36 -6.17 1.95
N GLY A 83 -6.56 -5.55 0.77
CA GLY A 83 -5.84 -4.33 0.38
C GLY A 83 -6.11 -3.17 1.35
N ILE A 84 -7.36 -2.97 1.77
CA ILE A 84 -7.73 -1.90 2.73
C ILE A 84 -7.08 -2.14 4.09
N ARG A 85 -7.12 -3.37 4.61
CA ARG A 85 -6.52 -3.69 5.92
C ARG A 85 -5.00 -3.52 5.90
N LEU A 86 -4.35 -3.96 4.83
CA LEU A 86 -2.93 -3.74 4.62
C LEU A 86 -2.60 -2.24 4.56
N ALA A 87 -3.37 -1.46 3.80
CA ALA A 87 -3.18 -0.01 3.70
C ALA A 87 -3.27 0.68 5.07
N VAL A 88 -4.26 0.33 5.90
CA VAL A 88 -4.41 0.86 7.27
C VAL A 88 -3.21 0.49 8.15
N ALA A 89 -2.74 -0.76 8.08
CA ALA A 89 -1.58 -1.21 8.86
C ALA A 89 -0.29 -0.48 8.44
N LEU A 90 -0.06 -0.32 7.13
CA LEU A 90 1.09 0.40 6.58
C LEU A 90 1.04 1.90 6.93
N GLU A 91 -0.15 2.52 6.88
CA GLU A 91 -0.32 3.92 7.24
C GLU A 91 -0.04 4.17 8.73
N GLU A 92 -0.56 3.31 9.60
CA GLU A 92 -0.32 3.39 11.04
C GLU A 92 1.16 3.16 11.38
N PHE A 93 1.81 2.21 10.70
CA PHE A 93 3.25 1.97 10.81
C PHE A 93 4.06 3.24 10.48
N LEU A 94 3.83 3.85 9.31
CA LEU A 94 4.55 5.07 8.91
C LEU A 94 4.28 6.24 9.85
N ARG A 95 3.03 6.42 10.31
CA ARG A 95 2.67 7.47 11.28
C ARG A 95 3.42 7.32 12.60
N ARG A 96 3.48 6.09 13.13
CA ARG A 96 4.24 5.79 14.36
C ARG A 96 5.73 6.05 14.17
N LEU A 97 6.31 5.61 13.05
CA LEU A 97 7.72 5.84 12.76
C LEU A 97 8.07 7.33 12.77
N VAL A 98 7.29 8.17 12.09
CA VAL A 98 7.55 9.62 12.05
C VAL A 98 7.44 10.25 13.44
N THR A 99 6.48 9.79 14.25
CA THR A 99 6.31 10.28 15.64
C THR A 99 7.48 9.86 16.53
N ILE A 100 8.01 8.65 16.33
CA ILE A 100 9.20 8.15 17.03
C ILE A 100 10.45 8.96 16.63
N CYS A 101 10.57 9.30 15.35
CA CYS A 101 11.70 10.09 14.83
C CYS A 101 11.76 11.52 15.40
N ASP A 102 10.63 12.06 15.88
CA ASP A 102 10.63 13.34 16.60
C ASP A 102 11.29 13.26 17.98
N HIS A 103 11.54 12.05 18.50
CA HIS A 103 11.99 11.81 19.87
C HIS A 103 13.31 11.04 19.99
N VAL A 104 13.68 10.25 18.98
CA VAL A 104 14.87 9.37 19.00
C VAL A 104 15.73 9.65 17.77
N THR A 105 17.01 9.30 17.85
CA THR A 105 18.03 9.40 16.80
C THR A 105 17.52 9.00 15.42
N LYS A 106 17.94 9.82 14.44
CA LYS A 106 17.39 10.04 13.10
C LYS A 106 17.63 8.84 12.18
N PRO A 107 16.60 8.05 11.83
CA PRO A 107 16.81 6.88 10.99
C PRO A 107 16.98 7.28 9.52
N THR A 108 18.16 7.01 8.98
CA THR A 108 18.49 7.24 7.56
C THR A 108 17.69 6.28 6.67
N ALA A 109 17.37 5.09 7.16
CA ALA A 109 16.46 4.15 6.51
C ALA A 109 15.09 4.78 6.18
N LEU A 110 14.52 5.59 7.09
CA LEU A 110 13.23 6.24 6.85
C LEU A 110 13.32 7.35 5.79
N ILE A 111 14.39 8.15 5.84
CA ILE A 111 14.61 9.21 4.85
C ILE A 111 14.77 8.60 3.47
N THR A 112 15.62 7.58 3.34
CA THR A 112 15.87 6.89 2.06
C THR A 112 14.63 6.13 1.57
N PHE A 113 13.79 5.62 2.48
CA PHE A 113 12.51 5.03 2.11
C PHE A 113 11.58 6.06 1.46
N PHE A 114 11.48 7.29 1.95
CA PHE A 114 10.60 8.29 1.33
C PHE A 114 11.25 9.02 0.14
N ASP A 115 12.51 9.38 0.28
CA ASP A 115 13.34 10.00 -0.74
C ASP A 115 14.50 9.07 -1.10
N GLY A 116 14.24 8.13 -2.00
CA GLY A 116 15.27 7.24 -2.53
C GLY A 116 16.42 7.96 -3.25
N SER A 117 16.26 9.27 -3.53
CA SER A 117 17.29 10.16 -4.07
C SER A 117 17.90 11.10 -3.03
N TYR A 118 17.59 10.96 -1.74
CA TYR A 118 18.01 11.90 -0.71
C TYR A 118 19.51 12.14 -0.71
N LEU A 119 20.29 11.05 -0.65
CA LEU A 119 21.75 11.11 -0.72
C LEU A 119 22.20 11.74 -2.05
N SER A 120 21.54 11.36 -3.14
CA SER A 120 21.81 11.90 -4.47
C SER A 120 21.47 13.38 -4.62
N SER A 121 20.67 13.99 -3.74
CA SER A 121 20.29 15.41 -3.82
C SER A 121 21.29 16.36 -3.14
N GLN A 122 22.22 15.80 -2.36
CA GLN A 122 23.16 16.58 -1.55
C GLN A 122 24.43 16.87 -2.35
N GLU A 123 24.66 18.15 -2.67
CA GLU A 123 25.81 18.57 -3.48
C GLU A 123 27.16 18.13 -2.89
N SER A 124 27.30 18.13 -1.56
CA SER A 124 28.52 17.69 -0.88
C SER A 124 28.80 16.21 -1.16
N TYR A 125 27.78 15.36 -1.07
CA TYR A 125 27.87 13.93 -1.35
C TYR A 125 28.14 13.65 -2.83
N GLN A 126 27.44 14.33 -3.74
CA GLN A 126 27.68 14.22 -5.18
C GLN A 126 29.14 14.54 -5.53
N LYS A 127 29.67 15.66 -5.02
CA LYS A 127 31.05 16.10 -5.30
C LYS A 127 32.09 15.09 -4.80
N VAL A 128 31.87 14.51 -3.63
CA VAL A 128 32.78 13.50 -3.08
C VAL A 128 32.74 12.21 -3.91
N ILE A 129 31.55 11.69 -4.24
CA ILE A 129 31.46 10.49 -5.09
C ILE A 129 32.02 10.75 -6.48
N ASP A 130 31.75 11.90 -7.09
CA ASP A 130 32.34 12.25 -8.38
C ASP A 130 33.87 12.35 -8.32
N SER A 131 34.42 12.91 -7.26
CA SER A 131 35.87 12.99 -7.10
C SER A 131 36.50 11.61 -6.97
N GLU A 132 35.83 10.68 -6.29
CA GLU A 132 36.32 9.30 -6.14
C GLU A 132 36.09 8.49 -7.42
N ILE A 133 34.94 8.55 -8.08
CA ILE A 133 34.72 7.78 -9.32
C ILE A 133 35.63 8.26 -10.46
N ASN A 134 35.86 9.57 -10.59
CA ASN A 134 36.68 10.12 -11.67
C ASN A 134 38.19 10.01 -11.43
N ALA A 135 38.64 9.63 -10.23
CA ALA A 135 40.07 9.51 -9.92
C ALA A 135 40.80 8.45 -10.76
N ASP A 136 40.10 7.41 -11.22
CA ASP A 136 40.66 6.24 -11.93
C ASP A 136 40.32 6.18 -13.42
N GLU A 137 39.79 7.26 -14.02
CA GLU A 137 39.36 7.27 -15.44
C GLU A 137 38.44 6.08 -15.81
N ILE A 138 37.58 5.63 -14.88
CA ILE A 138 36.67 4.51 -15.14
C ILE A 138 35.70 4.92 -16.26
N ASN A 139 35.79 4.22 -17.39
CA ASN A 139 34.93 4.47 -18.54
C ASN A 139 33.46 4.35 -18.14
N MET A 140 32.67 5.37 -18.50
CA MET A 140 31.22 5.35 -18.37
C MET A 140 30.65 4.16 -19.16
N MET A 141 29.94 3.25 -18.47
CA MET A 141 29.28 2.14 -19.14
C MET A 141 27.94 2.60 -19.70
N TYR A 142 27.59 2.13 -20.90
CA TYR A 142 26.32 2.44 -21.55
C TYR A 142 25.56 1.13 -21.84
N ARG A 143 24.33 1.04 -21.37
CA ARG A 143 23.41 -0.07 -21.67
C ARG A 143 22.03 0.45 -22.04
N LYS A 144 21.23 -0.43 -22.64
CA LYS A 144 19.81 -0.17 -22.93
C LYS A 144 18.98 -1.22 -22.24
N VAL A 145 18.00 -0.79 -21.44
CA VAL A 145 17.08 -1.66 -20.71
C VAL A 145 15.76 -1.71 -21.48
N ALA A 146 15.50 -2.84 -22.14
CA ALA A 146 14.25 -3.06 -22.86
C ALA A 146 13.06 -3.08 -21.89
N ALA A 147 11.87 -2.74 -22.38
CA ALA A 147 10.63 -2.83 -21.62
C ALA A 147 10.43 -4.25 -21.05
N GLY A 148 10.08 -4.33 -19.77
CA GLY A 148 9.89 -5.57 -19.03
C GLY A 148 11.16 -6.38 -18.75
N CYS A 149 12.33 -5.81 -19.00
CA CYS A 149 13.62 -6.50 -18.82
C CYS A 149 14.41 -5.92 -17.65
N VAL A 150 15.33 -6.73 -17.13
CA VAL A 150 16.29 -6.38 -16.08
C VAL A 150 17.70 -6.41 -16.66
N VAL A 151 18.53 -5.43 -16.28
CA VAL A 151 19.98 -5.43 -16.50
C VAL A 151 20.66 -5.60 -15.16
N GLU A 152 21.56 -6.57 -15.07
CA GLU A 152 22.30 -6.88 -13.85
C GLU A 152 23.80 -6.61 -14.01
N TYR A 153 24.43 -6.12 -12.96
CA TYR A 153 25.87 -5.89 -12.85
C TYR A 153 26.38 -6.35 -11.49
N SER A 154 27.12 -7.46 -11.48
CA SER A 154 27.65 -8.08 -10.26
C SER A 154 29.11 -7.73 -10.03
N ILE A 155 29.45 -7.46 -8.78
CA ILE A 155 30.78 -7.06 -8.32
C ILE A 155 31.16 -7.95 -7.14
N VAL A 156 32.27 -8.67 -7.27
CA VAL A 156 32.85 -9.43 -6.15
C VAL A 156 33.56 -8.45 -5.24
N VAL A 157 33.28 -8.55 -3.95
CA VAL A 157 33.82 -7.65 -2.93
C VAL A 157 34.37 -8.42 -1.74
N ASP A 158 35.48 -7.93 -1.22
CA ASP A 158 36.09 -8.42 0.01
C ASP A 158 35.53 -7.71 1.24
N GLU A 159 35.96 -8.14 2.42
CA GLU A 159 35.59 -7.52 3.69
C GLU A 159 36.10 -6.08 3.76
N GLU A 160 35.33 -5.19 4.41
CA GLU A 160 35.70 -3.79 4.62
C GLU A 160 35.98 -3.02 3.33
N GLN A 161 35.15 -3.24 2.31
CA GLN A 161 35.16 -2.47 1.07
C GLN A 161 33.92 -1.58 0.98
N LEU A 162 34.12 -0.38 0.45
CA LEU A 162 33.05 0.54 0.08
C LEU A 162 32.83 0.45 -1.43
N ILE A 163 31.63 0.09 -1.83
CA ILE A 163 31.19 0.20 -3.21
C ILE A 163 30.48 1.54 -3.37
N ILE A 164 30.85 2.30 -4.39
CA ILE A 164 30.16 3.53 -4.78
C ILE A 164 29.68 3.40 -6.22
N TRP A 165 28.46 3.87 -6.48
CA TRP A 165 27.89 3.88 -7.83
C TRP A 165 27.29 5.23 -8.17
N LYS A 166 27.32 5.51 -9.48
CA LYS A 166 26.68 6.65 -10.12
C LYS A 166 25.98 6.16 -11.37
N PHE A 167 24.72 6.51 -11.59
CA PHE A 167 24.01 6.19 -12.83
C PHE A 167 23.04 7.29 -13.25
N SER A 168 22.77 7.41 -14.55
CA SER A 168 21.70 8.22 -15.11
C SER A 168 20.89 7.38 -16.09
N ALA A 169 19.58 7.59 -16.09
CA ALA A 169 18.67 6.90 -17.00
C ALA A 169 17.71 7.92 -17.62
N GLN A 170 17.44 7.76 -18.92
CA GLN A 170 16.49 8.61 -19.63
C GLN A 170 15.12 7.94 -19.64
N GLY A 171 14.16 8.54 -18.93
CA GLY A 171 12.78 8.05 -18.84
C GLY A 171 12.33 7.80 -17.41
N SER A 172 11.02 7.63 -17.23
CA SER A 172 10.38 7.57 -15.91
C SER A 172 10.02 6.17 -15.42
N GLY A 173 10.47 5.11 -16.10
CA GLY A 173 10.07 3.71 -15.83
C GLY A 173 11.19 2.75 -15.39
N LEU A 174 12.40 3.27 -15.14
CA LEU A 174 13.53 2.46 -14.68
C LEU A 174 13.61 2.44 -13.15
N TYR A 175 13.69 1.25 -12.58
CA TYR A 175 13.84 1.00 -11.14
C TYR A 175 15.22 0.40 -10.86
N PHE A 176 15.81 0.75 -9.72
CA PHE A 176 17.14 0.32 -9.31
C PHE A 176 17.09 -0.44 -7.98
N SER A 177 17.77 -1.56 -7.91
CA SER A 177 18.00 -2.34 -6.69
C SER A 177 19.46 -2.79 -6.61
N ALA A 178 19.93 -3.04 -5.39
CA ALA A 178 21.23 -3.61 -5.11
C ALA A 178 21.10 -4.69 -4.02
N GLU A 179 21.53 -5.89 -4.38
CA GLU A 179 21.45 -7.08 -3.54
C GLU A 179 22.87 -7.54 -3.18
N PHE A 180 23.08 -8.02 -1.95
CA PHE A 180 24.34 -8.63 -1.53
C PHE A 180 24.11 -10.08 -1.16
N SER A 181 24.89 -10.97 -1.77
CA SER A 181 24.94 -12.38 -1.42
C SER A 181 26.28 -12.70 -0.78
N SER A 182 26.25 -13.25 0.44
CA SER A 182 27.45 -13.78 1.09
C SER A 182 27.76 -15.16 0.52
N GLY A 183 28.86 -15.28 -0.21
CA GLY A 183 29.25 -16.50 -0.93
C GLY A 183 29.73 -17.66 -0.05
N GLU A 184 29.23 -17.83 1.17
CA GLU A 184 29.45 -19.03 1.98
C GLU A 184 28.54 -20.18 1.47
N GLU A 185 28.82 -20.62 0.25
CA GLU A 185 28.54 -21.99 -0.17
C GLU A 185 29.67 -22.87 0.39
N GLU A 186 29.44 -23.47 1.56
CA GLU A 186 30.07 -24.77 1.79
C GLU A 186 29.60 -25.68 0.65
N GLU A 187 30.51 -26.06 -0.25
CA GLU A 187 30.33 -27.17 -1.19
C GLU A 187 30.11 -28.48 -0.41
N THR A 188 28.97 -28.60 0.28
CA THR A 188 28.50 -29.86 0.84
C THR A 188 27.56 -30.47 -0.18
N ASN A 189 28.16 -31.27 -1.09
CA ASN A 189 27.53 -32.30 -1.91
C ASN A 189 26.01 -32.12 -2.10
N ALA A 190 25.61 -31.29 -3.07
CA ALA A 190 24.24 -31.21 -3.52
C ALA A 190 23.78 -32.61 -3.96
N ASN A 191 22.93 -33.22 -3.14
CA ASN A 191 22.34 -34.52 -3.42
C ASN A 191 21.39 -34.39 -4.62
N PRO A 192 21.64 -35.06 -5.76
CA PRO A 192 20.85 -34.91 -6.99
C PRO A 192 19.42 -35.51 -6.90
N TYR A 193 18.97 -35.95 -5.72
CA TYR A 193 17.68 -36.59 -5.50
C TYR A 193 16.73 -35.86 -4.54
N CYS A 194 17.00 -34.60 -4.17
CA CYS A 194 16.02 -33.78 -3.44
C CYS A 194 14.90 -33.29 -4.38
N LEU A 195 13.97 -34.19 -4.72
CA LEU A 195 12.66 -33.87 -5.27
C LEU A 195 11.67 -33.77 -4.09
N GLY A 196 11.53 -32.57 -3.52
CA GLY A 196 10.55 -32.29 -2.48
C GLY A 196 10.60 -30.83 -2.02
N SER A 197 9.44 -30.16 -2.09
CA SER A 197 9.14 -28.76 -1.71
C SER A 197 9.90 -27.64 -2.41
N GLN A 198 9.29 -27.18 -3.50
CA GLN A 198 9.26 -25.78 -3.89
C GLN A 198 8.76 -24.96 -2.68
N ASP A 199 9.46 -23.88 -2.32
CA ASP A 199 9.20 -22.94 -1.20
C ASP A 199 10.03 -23.11 0.09
N GLU A 200 11.31 -23.48 0.00
CA GLU A 200 12.31 -23.00 0.96
C GLU A 200 13.22 -22.00 0.24
N GLU A 201 12.81 -20.73 0.22
CA GLU A 201 13.68 -19.61 -0.13
C GLU A 201 14.88 -19.66 0.83
N CYS A 202 16.04 -20.00 0.28
CA CYS A 202 17.31 -20.00 0.99
C CYS A 202 17.54 -18.60 1.58
N GLU A 203 17.45 -18.46 2.91
CA GLU A 203 17.76 -17.24 3.67
C GLU A 203 19.26 -16.88 3.61
N LYS A 204 19.81 -16.61 2.42
CA LYS A 204 21.22 -16.22 2.23
C LYS A 204 21.44 -14.92 1.47
N ASP A 205 20.39 -14.35 0.88
CA ASP A 205 20.49 -13.08 0.14
C ASP A 205 20.07 -11.92 1.04
N GLN A 206 21.03 -11.05 1.38
CA GLN A 206 20.75 -9.81 2.08
C GLN A 206 20.56 -8.71 1.05
N GLU A 207 19.31 -8.32 0.78
CA GLU A 207 19.03 -7.10 0.01
C GLU A 207 19.61 -5.91 0.78
N VAL A 208 20.47 -5.15 0.10
CA VAL A 208 21.33 -4.16 0.73
C VAL A 208 20.81 -2.76 0.51
N VAL A 209 20.28 -2.50 -0.68
CA VAL A 209 19.67 -1.24 -1.05
C VAL A 209 18.53 -1.53 -2.02
N SER A 210 17.31 -1.19 -1.63
CA SER A 210 16.13 -1.24 -2.50
C SER A 210 15.52 0.15 -2.60
N TYR A 211 15.99 0.97 -3.57
CA TYR A 211 15.45 2.31 -3.78
C TYR A 211 14.68 2.37 -5.08
N ARG A 212 13.37 2.12 -4.96
CA ARG A 212 12.40 2.32 -6.04
C ARG A 212 12.26 3.81 -6.34
N THR A 213 13.10 4.38 -7.21
CA THR A 213 13.11 5.83 -7.46
C THR A 213 12.87 6.15 -8.93
N LYS A 214 11.88 7.00 -9.19
CA LYS A 214 11.58 7.57 -10.52
C LYS A 214 12.76 8.46 -10.91
N CYS A 215 13.56 8.05 -11.90
CA CYS A 215 14.69 8.84 -12.38
C CYS A 215 14.20 10.23 -12.85
N LYS A 216 14.74 11.30 -12.26
CA LYS A 216 14.32 12.67 -12.56
C LYS A 216 15.06 13.18 -13.80
N GLY A 217 14.40 13.12 -14.95
CA GLY A 217 14.77 13.91 -16.15
C GLY A 217 16.11 13.56 -16.81
N GLU A 218 16.24 14.03 -18.05
CA GLU A 218 17.52 14.05 -18.76
C GLU A 218 18.51 14.92 -17.99
N ASN A 219 19.63 14.31 -17.54
CA ASN A 219 20.86 14.92 -16.98
C ASN A 219 21.11 14.82 -15.46
N ASP A 220 20.18 14.29 -14.65
CA ASP A 220 20.47 14.07 -13.23
C ASP A 220 21.05 12.67 -12.97
N TYR A 221 22.16 12.61 -12.25
CA TYR A 221 22.76 11.36 -11.81
C TYR A 221 22.25 10.96 -10.43
N SER A 222 21.97 9.68 -10.27
CA SER A 222 21.70 9.02 -9.00
C SER A 222 22.99 8.42 -8.47
N TYR A 223 23.24 8.62 -7.19
CA TYR A 223 24.46 8.22 -6.48
C TYR A 223 24.10 7.38 -5.27
N GLY A 224 24.90 6.35 -4.99
CA GLY A 224 24.73 5.52 -3.82
C GLY A 224 26.03 4.85 -3.42
N HIS A 225 26.02 4.26 -2.22
CA HIS A 225 27.15 3.53 -1.70
C HIS A 225 26.70 2.36 -0.83
N TYR A 226 27.59 1.38 -0.65
CA TYR A 226 27.40 0.27 0.26
C TYR A 226 28.72 -0.14 0.90
N VAL A 227 28.72 -0.37 2.21
CA VAL A 227 29.87 -0.86 2.97
C VAL A 227 29.71 -2.36 3.22
N THR A 228 30.68 -3.16 2.80
CA THR A 228 30.67 -4.61 2.98
C THR A 228 31.23 -4.97 4.36
N SER A 229 30.49 -5.78 5.11
CA SER A 229 30.95 -6.34 6.39
C SER A 229 31.58 -7.72 6.24
N LYS A 230 31.29 -8.41 5.13
CA LYS A 230 31.75 -9.76 4.80
C LYS A 230 32.10 -9.84 3.32
N ARG A 231 32.88 -10.84 2.96
CA ARG A 231 33.15 -11.17 1.56
C ARG A 231 31.88 -11.68 0.88
N GLY A 232 31.63 -11.23 -0.35
CA GLY A 232 30.45 -11.63 -1.10
C GLY A 232 30.36 -10.99 -2.48
N VAL A 233 29.15 -10.98 -3.03
CA VAL A 233 28.86 -10.40 -4.34
C VAL A 233 27.77 -9.36 -4.18
N VAL A 234 28.01 -8.14 -4.67
CA VAL A 234 26.98 -7.11 -4.80
C VAL A 234 26.48 -7.08 -6.23
N THR A 235 25.18 -7.31 -6.40
CA THR A 235 24.49 -7.29 -7.69
C THR A 235 23.63 -6.05 -7.78
N LEU A 236 23.99 -5.15 -8.70
CA LEU A 236 23.20 -3.96 -9.06
C LEU A 236 22.24 -4.34 -10.19
N GLN A 237 20.96 -4.06 -10.02
CA GLN A 237 19.93 -4.39 -11.00
C GLN A 237 19.16 -3.13 -11.41
N TRP A 238 18.89 -3.01 -12.70
CA TRP A 238 18.04 -1.98 -13.28
C TRP A 238 16.89 -2.63 -14.06
N GLU A 239 15.67 -2.49 -13.56
CA GLU A 239 14.46 -3.07 -14.14
C GLU A 239 13.64 -1.99 -14.85
N ASN A 240 13.30 -2.20 -16.12
CA ASN A 240 12.37 -1.34 -16.85
C ASN A 240 10.96 -1.94 -16.77
N MET A 241 10.11 -1.34 -15.96
CA MET A 241 8.73 -1.79 -15.73
C MET A 241 7.72 -1.12 -16.66
N ASP A 242 8.17 -0.22 -17.54
CA ASP A 242 7.30 0.38 -18.55
C ASP A 242 6.97 -0.67 -19.62
N MET A 243 5.95 -1.47 -19.34
CA MET A 243 5.44 -2.50 -20.24
C MET A 243 4.62 -1.90 -21.39
N GLU A 244 4.20 -0.64 -21.26
CA GLU A 244 3.36 0.05 -22.25
C GLU A 244 4.21 0.68 -23.36
N CYS A 245 5.45 1.03 -23.06
CA CYS A 245 6.38 1.64 -24.00
C CYS A 245 7.28 0.59 -24.68
N VAL A 246 7.32 0.58 -26.02
CA VAL A 246 8.22 -0.30 -26.79
C VAL A 246 9.68 0.21 -26.77
N VAL A 247 9.94 1.36 -26.13
CA VAL A 247 11.24 2.03 -26.19
C VAL A 247 12.16 1.54 -25.08
N SER A 248 13.33 1.03 -25.46
CA SER A 248 14.40 0.71 -24.52
C SER A 248 14.93 1.98 -23.86
N MET A 249 15.07 1.98 -22.54
CA MET A 249 15.63 3.12 -21.79
C MET A 249 17.16 3.07 -21.80
N PRO A 250 17.85 4.13 -22.21
CA PRO A 250 19.30 4.19 -22.11
C PRO A 250 19.71 4.42 -20.65
N LEU A 251 20.68 3.64 -20.21
CA LEU A 251 21.27 3.64 -18.88
C LEU A 251 22.77 3.90 -19.01
N GLN A 252 23.25 4.94 -18.33
CA GLN A 252 24.67 5.23 -18.14
C GLN A 252 25.02 4.96 -16.69
N PHE A 253 26.09 4.21 -16.41
CA PHE A 253 26.50 3.96 -15.04
C PHE A 253 28.02 3.76 -14.88
N GLN A 254 28.49 4.06 -13.67
CA GLN A 254 29.85 3.84 -13.19
C GLN A 254 29.78 3.24 -11.79
N VAL A 255 30.63 2.26 -11.53
CA VAL A 255 30.75 1.64 -10.21
C VAL A 255 32.23 1.51 -9.87
N ARG A 256 32.59 1.83 -8.63
CA ARG A 256 33.96 1.71 -8.11
C ARG A 256 33.92 1.04 -6.75
N THR A 257 34.91 0.20 -6.50
CA THR A 257 35.15 -0.42 -5.20
C THR A 257 36.37 0.25 -4.58
N LEU A 258 36.25 0.66 -3.32
CA LEU A 258 37.27 1.35 -2.53
C LEU A 258 37.55 0.55 -1.26
N ALA A 259 38.79 0.55 -0.80
CA ALA A 259 39.09 0.06 0.55
C ALA A 259 38.55 1.05 1.59
N LEU A 260 37.99 0.58 2.70
CA LEU A 260 37.38 1.44 3.72
C LEU A 260 38.36 2.50 4.27
N GLU A 261 39.66 2.16 4.36
CA GLU A 261 40.73 3.06 4.79
C GLU A 261 40.87 4.30 3.89
N THR A 262 40.63 4.12 2.59
CA THR A 262 40.72 5.18 1.56
C THR A 262 39.41 5.96 1.42
N ALA A 263 38.29 5.38 1.87
CA ALA A 263 36.95 5.91 1.70
C ALA A 263 36.50 6.91 2.79
N LYS A 264 37.41 7.37 3.66
CA LYS A 264 37.09 8.24 4.81
C LYS A 264 36.22 9.43 4.44
N ARG A 265 36.52 10.11 3.33
CA ARG A 265 35.75 11.28 2.88
C ARG A 265 34.30 10.98 2.57
N VAL A 266 34.01 9.83 1.94
CA VAL A 266 32.64 9.41 1.64
C VAL A 266 31.92 9.12 2.95
N LEU A 267 32.57 8.37 3.86
CA LEU A 267 32.02 8.00 5.16
C LEU A 267 31.72 9.21 6.04
N ASP A 268 32.63 10.20 6.07
CA ASP A 268 32.46 11.43 6.84
C ASP A 268 31.23 12.22 6.36
N VAL A 269 31.08 12.41 5.04
CA VAL A 269 29.90 13.10 4.49
C VAL A 269 28.63 12.29 4.75
N THR A 270 28.65 10.97 4.65
CA THR A 270 27.47 10.15 4.96
C THR A 270 27.10 10.22 6.44
N ASN A 271 28.09 10.27 7.33
CA ASN A 271 27.86 10.45 8.77
C ASN A 271 27.29 11.83 9.09
N GLU A 272 27.72 12.88 8.37
CA GLU A 272 27.11 14.21 8.47
C GLU A 272 25.66 14.19 8.00
N LEU A 273 25.33 13.45 6.92
CA LEU A 273 23.96 13.32 6.43
C LEU A 273 23.05 12.58 7.41
N ASN A 274 23.58 11.62 8.17
CA ASN A 274 22.87 10.95 9.26
C ASN A 274 22.51 11.90 10.42
N ASN A 275 23.19 13.06 10.53
CA ASN A 275 22.89 14.07 11.54
C ASN A 275 21.74 15.02 11.14
N ILE A 276 21.19 14.92 9.93
CA ILE A 276 20.11 15.79 9.47
C ILE A 276 18.78 15.36 10.09
N ASN A 277 17.97 16.32 10.53
CA ASN A 277 16.67 16.05 11.11
C ASN A 277 15.72 15.39 10.09
N THR A 278 15.32 14.15 10.35
CA THR A 278 14.43 13.35 9.49
C THR A 278 13.12 14.05 9.21
N THR A 279 12.48 14.68 10.21
CA THR A 279 11.17 15.30 10.01
C THR A 279 11.26 16.57 9.18
N GLU A 280 12.24 17.42 9.44
CA GLU A 280 12.51 18.60 8.62
C GLU A 280 12.86 18.23 7.17
N CYS A 281 13.63 17.16 6.97
CA CYS A 281 13.96 16.65 5.65
C CYS A 281 12.71 16.20 4.88
N LEU A 282 11.83 15.42 5.51
CA LEU A 282 10.59 14.95 4.89
C LEU A 282 9.62 16.11 4.60
N GLU A 283 9.52 17.09 5.50
CA GLU A 283 8.73 18.30 5.27
C GLU A 283 9.24 19.07 4.04
N ASN A 284 10.55 19.31 3.95
CA ASN A 284 11.17 19.97 2.80
C ASN A 284 10.98 19.16 1.51
N PHE A 285 11.07 17.83 1.59
CA PHE A 285 10.79 16.94 0.48
C PHE A 285 9.35 17.08 -0.05
N VAL A 286 8.36 17.26 0.82
CA VAL A 286 6.98 17.49 0.38
C VAL A 286 6.81 18.92 -0.15
N LEU A 287 7.41 19.93 0.49
CA LEU A 287 7.32 21.34 0.06
C LEU A 287 7.92 21.60 -1.32
N THR A 288 8.95 20.84 -1.72
CA THR A 288 9.55 20.93 -3.07
C THR A 288 8.65 20.35 -4.16
N SER A 289 7.52 19.73 -3.80
CA SER A 289 6.56 19.22 -4.77
C SER A 289 5.80 20.34 -5.48
N LYS A 290 5.68 20.21 -6.81
CA LYS A 290 4.84 21.08 -7.66
C LYS A 290 3.34 20.81 -7.50
N LEU A 291 2.96 19.71 -6.84
CA LEU A 291 1.56 19.32 -6.66
C LEU A 291 0.98 20.01 -5.43
N THR A 292 0.08 20.97 -5.65
CA THR A 292 -0.63 21.72 -4.59
C THR A 292 -2.12 21.39 -4.50
N SER A 293 -2.62 20.52 -5.38
CA SER A 293 -4.00 20.05 -5.37
C SER A 293 -4.02 18.54 -5.56
N LEU A 294 -4.83 17.85 -4.74
CA LEU A 294 -5.11 16.42 -4.85
C LEU A 294 -5.74 16.07 -6.22
N GLU A 295 -6.39 17.03 -6.87
CA GLU A 295 -7.03 16.80 -8.16
C GLU A 295 -6.03 16.46 -9.27
N ASN A 296 -4.79 16.93 -9.12
CA ASN A 296 -3.69 16.75 -10.07
C ASN A 296 -2.91 15.45 -9.84
N CYS A 297 -3.27 14.65 -8.82
CA CYS A 297 -2.68 13.34 -8.56
C CYS A 297 -3.46 12.25 -9.33
N TYR A 298 -3.25 12.17 -10.66
CA TYR A 298 -3.95 11.21 -11.53
C TYR A 298 -3.73 9.75 -11.11
N GLU A 299 -2.50 9.41 -10.70
CA GLU A 299 -2.12 8.08 -10.21
C GLU A 299 -2.95 7.68 -8.97
N TRP A 300 -3.28 8.63 -8.09
CA TRP A 300 -4.12 8.39 -6.91
C TRP A 300 -5.58 8.08 -7.24
N LYS A 301 -6.08 8.53 -8.40
CA LYS A 301 -7.48 8.36 -8.84
C LYS A 301 -7.71 7.14 -9.74
N SER A 302 -6.64 6.54 -10.27
CA SER A 302 -6.71 5.51 -11.34
C SER A 302 -7.30 4.16 -10.89
N TYR A 303 -7.01 3.74 -9.64
CA TYR A 303 -7.40 2.41 -9.14
C TYR A 303 -8.88 2.25 -8.76
N ASP A 304 -9.67 3.33 -8.73
CA ASP A 304 -11.11 3.23 -8.43
C ASP A 304 -11.95 2.85 -9.66
N VAL A 305 -11.35 2.73 -10.86
CA VAL A 305 -12.09 2.58 -12.14
C VAL A 305 -12.05 1.14 -12.70
N GLU A 306 -11.08 0.32 -12.32
CA GLU A 306 -10.90 -1.01 -12.95
C GLU A 306 -11.89 -2.09 -12.48
N ALA A 307 -12.61 -1.87 -11.37
CA ALA A 307 -13.68 -2.78 -10.95
C ALA A 307 -14.95 -2.67 -11.84
N ASP A 308 -15.03 -1.66 -12.71
CA ASP A 308 -16.25 -1.32 -13.46
C ASP A 308 -16.06 -1.39 -14.99
N MET A 309 -14.92 -1.92 -15.47
CA MET A 309 -14.50 -1.80 -16.87
C MET A 309 -14.33 -3.12 -17.65
N PHE A 310 -14.91 -4.23 -17.18
CA PHE A 310 -15.11 -5.46 -17.99
C PHE A 310 -16.51 -5.53 -18.60
N GLY A 311 -17.03 -4.39 -19.05
CA GLY A 311 -18.24 -4.33 -19.85
C GLY A 311 -18.07 -3.26 -20.91
N ILE A 312 -17.76 -3.66 -22.14
CA ILE A 312 -18.21 -3.09 -23.43
C ILE A 312 -17.26 -3.55 -24.57
N HIS A 313 -17.75 -4.55 -25.30
CA HIS A 313 -17.72 -4.70 -26.76
C HIS A 313 -16.38 -4.59 -27.51
N ALA A 314 -15.77 -5.75 -27.76
CA ALA A 314 -15.18 -6.05 -29.07
C ALA A 314 -16.10 -7.03 -29.80
N GLU A 315 -16.46 -6.69 -31.03
CA GLU A 315 -17.38 -7.42 -31.91
C GLU A 315 -16.83 -8.82 -32.26
N VAL A 316 -17.38 -9.90 -31.70
CA VAL A 316 -17.39 -11.24 -32.33
C VAL A 316 -18.61 -12.03 -31.86
N ASP A 317 -19.52 -12.23 -32.82
CA ASP A 317 -20.31 -13.43 -33.13
C ASP A 317 -21.23 -14.11 -32.09
N GLN A 318 -22.38 -14.52 -32.59
CA GLN A 318 -23.51 -15.11 -31.87
C GLN A 318 -23.14 -16.46 -31.23
N GLY A 319 -23.29 -16.60 -29.90
CA GLY A 319 -23.24 -17.93 -29.26
C GLY A 319 -23.11 -18.06 -27.73
N VAL A 320 -22.97 -16.99 -26.95
CA VAL A 320 -22.54 -17.09 -25.52
C VAL A 320 -23.57 -16.49 -24.53
N GLU A 321 -24.87 -16.69 -24.73
CA GLU A 321 -25.87 -16.34 -23.69
C GLU A 321 -26.05 -17.45 -22.65
N GLU A 322 -25.73 -18.72 -22.95
CA GLU A 322 -25.92 -19.82 -22.00
C GLU A 322 -24.80 -19.98 -20.96
N ASP A 323 -23.59 -19.47 -21.22
CA ASP A 323 -22.43 -19.66 -20.34
C ASP A 323 -22.41 -18.66 -19.17
N VAL A 324 -22.81 -17.41 -19.44
CA VAL A 324 -22.90 -16.36 -18.40
C VAL A 324 -24.00 -16.68 -17.38
N GLU A 325 -25.09 -17.31 -17.82
CA GLU A 325 -26.16 -17.73 -16.92
C GLU A 325 -25.80 -19.00 -16.12
N ARG A 326 -24.92 -19.86 -16.65
CA ARG A 326 -24.36 -21.01 -15.90
C ARG A 326 -23.39 -20.56 -14.82
N ASP A 327 -22.49 -19.64 -15.13
CA ASP A 327 -21.51 -19.13 -14.17
C ASP A 327 -22.19 -18.36 -13.04
N ALA A 328 -23.19 -17.53 -13.34
CA ALA A 328 -24.00 -16.86 -12.32
C ALA A 328 -24.75 -17.85 -11.41
N ARG A 329 -25.21 -18.99 -11.95
CA ARG A 329 -25.88 -20.05 -11.16
C ARG A 329 -24.90 -20.85 -10.32
N LEU A 330 -23.68 -21.08 -10.80
CA LEU A 330 -22.59 -21.71 -10.05
C LEU A 330 -22.14 -20.82 -8.88
N ASP A 331 -22.00 -19.52 -9.10
CA ASP A 331 -21.67 -18.56 -8.05
C ASP A 331 -22.74 -18.51 -6.96
N ILE A 332 -24.02 -18.44 -7.34
CA ILE A 332 -25.14 -18.48 -6.38
C ILE A 332 -25.16 -19.79 -5.59
N ALA A 333 -24.88 -20.93 -6.24
CA ALA A 333 -24.82 -22.23 -5.58
C ALA A 333 -23.63 -22.31 -4.59
N LEU A 334 -22.45 -21.81 -4.96
CA LEU A 334 -21.27 -21.75 -4.11
C LEU A 334 -21.47 -20.83 -2.91
N PHE A 335 -22.07 -19.65 -3.11
CA PHE A 335 -22.41 -18.74 -2.01
C PHE A 335 -23.41 -19.37 -1.04
N LYS A 336 -24.38 -20.11 -1.55
CA LYS A 336 -25.36 -20.83 -0.71
C LYS A 336 -24.71 -21.95 0.09
N GLU A 337 -23.82 -22.73 -0.52
CA GLU A 337 -23.07 -23.78 0.18
C GLU A 337 -22.17 -23.18 1.27
N ARG A 338 -21.48 -22.08 0.96
CA ARG A 338 -20.64 -21.38 1.92
C ARG A 338 -21.45 -20.80 3.09
N THR A 339 -22.64 -20.30 2.82
CA THR A 339 -23.56 -19.80 3.85
C THR A 339 -23.98 -20.93 4.80
N LEU A 340 -24.34 -22.11 4.26
CA LEU A 340 -24.70 -23.26 5.08
C LEU A 340 -23.52 -23.79 5.92
N GLN A 341 -22.29 -23.75 5.39
CA GLN A 341 -21.08 -24.09 6.16
C GLN A 341 -20.86 -23.11 7.32
N LEU A 342 -21.06 -21.81 7.09
CA LEU A 342 -20.93 -20.79 8.12
C LEU A 342 -22.02 -20.93 9.19
N GLU A 343 -23.27 -21.18 8.80
CA GLU A 343 -24.35 -21.47 9.74
C GLU A 343 -24.06 -22.70 10.59
N ALA A 344 -23.50 -23.76 10.00
CA ALA A 344 -23.09 -24.95 10.74
C ALA A 344 -21.95 -24.66 11.72
N GLN A 345 -21.00 -23.78 11.36
CA GLN A 345 -19.91 -23.38 12.24
C GLN A 345 -20.39 -22.49 13.40
N VAL A 346 -21.30 -21.56 13.14
CA VAL A 346 -21.96 -20.73 14.17
C VAL A 346 -22.70 -21.63 15.15
N ASN A 347 -23.50 -22.59 14.67
CA ASN A 347 -24.20 -23.54 15.54
C ASN A 347 -23.23 -24.37 16.41
N ARG A 348 -22.06 -24.76 15.88
CA ARG A 348 -21.01 -25.44 16.66
C ARG A 348 -20.40 -24.54 17.74
N LEU A 349 -20.16 -23.27 17.42
CA LEU A 349 -19.64 -22.31 18.40
C LEU A 349 -20.67 -21.99 19.48
N GLU A 350 -21.94 -21.85 19.11
CA GLU A 350 -23.04 -21.63 20.06
C GLU A 350 -23.22 -22.83 21.01
N THR A 351 -23.15 -24.06 20.49
CA THR A 351 -23.19 -25.27 21.32
C THR A 351 -21.96 -25.40 22.23
N SER A 352 -20.77 -25.07 21.75
CA SER A 352 -19.55 -25.01 22.57
C SER A 352 -19.66 -23.94 23.67
N LEU A 353 -20.21 -22.77 23.36
CA LEU A 353 -20.41 -21.68 24.32
C LEU A 353 -21.47 -22.05 25.37
N ALA A 354 -22.54 -22.74 24.98
CA ALA A 354 -23.54 -23.26 25.90
C ALA A 354 -22.95 -24.34 26.83
N ALA A 355 -22.08 -25.22 26.31
CA ALA A 355 -21.37 -26.21 27.12
C ALA A 355 -20.43 -25.54 28.13
N ALA A 356 -19.62 -24.58 27.69
CA ALA A 356 -18.72 -23.83 28.57
C ALA A 356 -19.49 -23.04 29.66
N LYS A 357 -20.62 -22.42 29.32
CA LYS A 357 -21.51 -21.77 30.32
C LYS A 357 -22.04 -22.76 31.35
N LYS A 358 -22.39 -23.98 30.93
CA LYS A 358 -22.84 -25.03 31.85
C LYS A 358 -21.71 -25.50 32.76
N GLU A 359 -20.50 -25.68 32.24
CA GLU A 359 -19.33 -26.02 33.05
C GLU A 359 -18.98 -24.93 34.07
N LEU A 360 -18.99 -23.67 33.65
CA LEU A 360 -18.79 -22.52 34.54
C LEU A 360 -19.83 -22.51 35.67
N LYS A 361 -21.10 -22.74 35.34
CA LYS A 361 -22.16 -22.83 36.34
C LYS A 361 -21.95 -24.00 37.31
N CYS A 362 -21.59 -25.19 36.81
CA CYS A 362 -21.26 -26.32 37.67
C CYS A 362 -20.04 -26.06 38.57
N ALA A 363 -19.03 -25.32 38.10
CA ALA A 363 -17.90 -24.91 38.91
C ALA A 363 -18.31 -23.90 40.00
N GLN A 364 -19.19 -22.96 39.67
CA GLN A 364 -19.77 -22.01 40.63
C GLN A 364 -20.58 -22.72 41.71
N ASP A 365 -21.47 -23.64 41.34
CA ASP A 365 -22.27 -24.42 42.30
C ASP A 365 -21.35 -25.25 43.25
N ARG A 366 -20.24 -25.79 42.72
CA ARG A 366 -19.25 -26.51 43.55
C ARG A 366 -18.55 -25.60 44.55
N LEU A 367 -18.22 -24.37 44.15
CA LEU A 367 -17.63 -23.39 45.06
C LEU A 367 -18.61 -23.02 46.17
N GLU A 368 -19.88 -22.76 45.84
CA GLU A 368 -20.93 -22.44 46.83
C GLU A 368 -21.10 -23.58 47.85
N ILE A 369 -21.16 -24.83 47.39
CA ILE A 369 -21.20 -26.00 48.29
C ILE A 369 -19.95 -26.07 49.17
N THR A 370 -18.78 -25.79 48.61
CA THR A 370 -17.51 -25.83 49.36
C THR A 370 -17.48 -24.73 50.43
N ASP A 371 -17.98 -23.54 50.11
CA ASP A 371 -18.10 -22.44 51.04
C ASP A 371 -19.09 -22.75 52.18
N GLU A 372 -20.22 -23.40 51.88
CA GLU A 372 -21.15 -23.88 52.90
C GLU A 372 -20.55 -24.97 53.80
N ILE A 373 -19.81 -25.92 53.22
CA ILE A 373 -19.11 -26.96 53.99
C ILE A 373 -18.04 -26.33 54.88
N ASN A 374 -17.26 -25.40 54.36
CA ASN A 374 -16.23 -24.68 55.13
C ASN A 374 -16.87 -23.88 56.26
N LYS A 375 -17.98 -23.19 55.99
CA LYS A 375 -18.76 -22.48 57.00
C LYS A 375 -19.28 -23.42 58.09
N ALA A 376 -19.90 -24.54 57.73
CA ALA A 376 -20.39 -25.53 58.67
C ALA A 376 -19.25 -26.17 59.50
N SER A 377 -18.10 -26.39 58.88
CA SER A 377 -16.91 -26.92 59.53
C SER A 377 -16.35 -25.92 60.56
N LEU A 378 -16.25 -24.64 60.19
CA LEU A 378 -15.84 -23.57 61.09
C LEU A 378 -16.83 -23.40 62.26
N GLU A 379 -18.13 -23.44 62.01
CA GLU A 379 -19.15 -23.40 63.07
C GLU A 379 -19.03 -24.60 64.03
N THR A 380 -18.65 -25.78 63.52
CA THR A 380 -18.44 -26.99 64.33
C THR A 380 -17.18 -26.88 65.18
N ILE A 381 -16.08 -26.38 64.61
CA ILE A 381 -14.83 -26.10 65.35
C ILE A 381 -15.13 -25.12 66.50
N VAL A 382 -15.84 -24.03 66.23
CA VAL A 382 -16.23 -23.04 67.26
C VAL A 382 -17.11 -23.67 68.35
N LYS A 383 -18.03 -24.58 68.00
CA LYS A 383 -18.84 -25.32 68.99
C LYS A 383 -17.98 -26.26 69.84
N LEU A 384 -17.00 -26.93 69.26
CA LEU A 384 -16.07 -27.83 69.96
C LEU A 384 -15.13 -27.05 70.90
N GLU A 385 -14.64 -25.90 70.48
CA GLU A 385 -13.81 -25.01 71.32
C GLU A 385 -14.58 -24.45 72.53
N ARG A 386 -15.88 -24.15 72.35
CA ARG A 386 -16.78 -23.76 73.44
C ARG A 386 -17.16 -24.93 74.35
N ALA A 387 -17.25 -26.15 73.84
CA ALA A 387 -17.48 -27.35 74.66
C ALA A 387 -16.22 -27.75 75.46
N SER A 388 -15.03 -27.54 74.91
CA SER A 388 -13.75 -27.83 75.55
C SER A 388 -13.41 -26.89 76.71
N THR A 389 -14.07 -25.73 76.81
CA THR A 389 -13.83 -24.73 77.88
C THR A 389 -14.72 -24.92 79.11
N VAL A 390 -15.65 -25.88 79.12
CA VAL A 390 -16.57 -26.12 80.25
C VAL A 390 -16.27 -27.41 81.04
N GLY A 391 -15.30 -28.23 80.63
CA GLY A 391 -15.04 -29.50 81.30
C GLY A 391 -13.58 -29.94 81.35
N SER A 392 -12.78 -29.35 82.24
CA SER A 392 -11.75 -30.12 82.97
C SER A 392 -11.16 -29.31 84.14
N LEU A 393 -11.74 -29.47 85.33
CA LEU A 393 -11.03 -29.35 86.59
C LEU A 393 -11.10 -30.71 87.29
N LYS A 394 -9.90 -31.31 87.45
CA LYS A 394 -9.46 -32.36 88.39
C LYS A 394 -9.21 -33.79 87.88
N PRO A 395 -8.22 -34.47 88.49
CA PRO A 395 -7.32 -35.42 87.83
C PRO A 395 -7.53 -36.87 88.31
N MET A 396 -6.65 -37.77 87.83
CA MET A 396 -6.21 -39.02 88.46
C MET A 396 -6.90 -40.33 87.97
N LYS A 397 -6.20 -41.14 87.16
CA LYS A 397 -5.52 -42.40 87.54
C LYS A 397 -5.17 -43.28 86.32
N LYS A 398 -3.97 -43.87 86.43
CA LYS A 398 -3.27 -44.88 85.62
C LYS A 398 -4.12 -45.96 84.94
N ALA A 399 -3.73 -46.40 83.74
CA ALA A 399 -3.00 -47.66 83.49
C ALA A 399 -2.80 -47.89 81.96
N ASP A 400 -1.57 -48.32 81.61
CA ASP A 400 -1.07 -49.20 80.51
C ASP A 400 -2.05 -49.59 79.36
N ASP A 401 -1.68 -49.74 78.08
CA ASP A 401 -0.46 -50.33 77.52
C ASP A 401 -0.47 -50.25 75.96
N VAL A 402 0.72 -50.31 75.32
CA VAL A 402 1.04 -50.69 73.90
C VAL A 402 0.50 -49.83 72.72
N ALA A 403 1.20 -49.58 71.59
CA ALA A 403 2.59 -49.37 71.18
C ALA A 403 2.53 -48.95 69.68
N ALA A 404 3.48 -48.09 69.26
CA ALA A 404 4.08 -47.94 67.91
C ALA A 404 3.14 -47.52 66.72
N ILE A 405 3.48 -46.59 65.81
CA ILE A 405 4.74 -46.36 65.09
C ILE A 405 4.83 -44.88 64.66
N LEU A 406 5.98 -44.25 64.96
CA LEU A 406 6.54 -43.04 64.34
C LEU A 406 7.42 -43.46 63.14
N PRO A 407 7.67 -42.62 62.10
CA PRO A 407 8.71 -41.59 62.21
C PRO A 407 8.31 -40.25 61.54
N ALA A 408 8.44 -39.12 62.23
CA ALA A 408 9.66 -38.31 62.38
C ALA A 408 10.03 -37.53 61.10
N GLY A 409 9.66 -36.25 61.10
CA GLY A 409 10.26 -35.18 60.31
C GLY A 409 10.34 -33.93 61.20
N GLN A 410 11.55 -33.63 61.68
CA GLN A 410 11.90 -32.49 62.51
C GLN A 410 11.56 -31.16 61.80
N SER A 411 11.07 -30.14 62.52
CA SER A 411 11.89 -28.96 62.84
C SER A 411 11.09 -27.94 63.68
N ASN A 412 11.74 -27.52 64.78
CA ASN A 412 11.84 -26.14 65.24
C ASN A 412 10.65 -25.43 65.91
N LEU A 413 10.86 -25.19 67.21
CA LEU A 413 10.62 -23.94 67.93
C LEU A 413 9.18 -23.43 67.94
N ALA A 414 8.49 -23.85 69.00
CA ALA A 414 7.47 -23.04 69.64
C ALA A 414 8.11 -21.74 70.14
N ASP A 415 7.88 -20.64 69.41
CA ASP A 415 7.79 -19.30 69.99
C ASP A 415 6.29 -19.03 70.19
N GLU A 416 5.88 -18.86 71.45
CA GLU A 416 4.58 -18.32 71.84
C GLU A 416 4.44 -16.90 71.24
N LYS A 417 3.92 -16.79 70.02
CA LYS A 417 3.43 -15.51 69.50
C LYS A 417 2.09 -15.23 70.15
N SER A 418 2.04 -14.14 70.91
CA SER A 418 0.85 -13.65 71.58
C SER A 418 -0.35 -13.59 70.61
N PRO A 419 -1.57 -13.99 71.03
CA PRO A 419 -2.76 -14.04 70.16
C PRO A 419 -3.14 -12.67 69.56
N SER A 420 -2.61 -11.58 70.10
CA SER A 420 -2.70 -10.23 69.54
C SER A 420 -2.01 -10.09 68.18
N ASN A 421 -0.86 -10.75 67.97
CA ASN A 421 -0.12 -10.69 66.70
C ASN A 421 -0.82 -11.45 65.57
N GLU A 422 -1.54 -12.53 65.89
CA GLU A 422 -2.31 -13.29 64.89
C GLU A 422 -3.59 -12.57 64.51
N LEU A 423 -4.26 -11.93 65.48
CA LEU A 423 -5.42 -11.08 65.22
C LEU A 423 -5.05 -9.87 64.33
N GLU A 424 -3.95 -9.19 64.63
CA GLU A 424 -3.47 -8.04 63.84
C GLU A 424 -3.09 -8.47 62.42
N ARG A 425 -2.44 -9.64 62.27
CA ARG A 425 -2.14 -10.23 60.96
C ARG A 425 -3.40 -10.59 60.17
N ALA A 426 -4.41 -11.16 60.82
CA ALA A 426 -5.69 -11.48 60.19
C ALA A 426 -6.45 -10.21 59.77
N GLN A 427 -6.44 -9.17 60.61
CA GLN A 427 -7.02 -7.86 60.27
C GLN A 427 -6.32 -7.23 59.06
N GLN A 428 -4.99 -7.34 58.97
CA GLN A 428 -4.23 -6.81 57.85
C GLN A 428 -4.46 -7.60 56.55
N LEU A 429 -4.62 -8.93 56.65
CA LEU A 429 -5.02 -9.76 55.50
C LEU A 429 -6.45 -9.44 55.04
N CYS A 430 -7.39 -9.24 55.96
CA CYS A 430 -8.76 -8.82 55.62
C CYS A 430 -8.79 -7.43 54.98
N ALA A 431 -8.02 -6.48 55.51
CA ALA A 431 -7.93 -5.13 54.96
C ALA A 431 -7.32 -5.13 53.55
N SER A 432 -6.22 -5.86 53.33
CA SER A 432 -5.61 -5.99 52.01
C SER A 432 -6.50 -6.74 51.02
N PHE A 433 -7.25 -7.75 51.45
CA PHE A 433 -8.24 -8.41 50.60
C PHE A 433 -9.40 -7.48 50.22
N GLN A 434 -9.91 -6.69 51.17
CA GLN A 434 -10.94 -5.68 50.89
C GLN A 434 -10.44 -4.61 49.92
N GLU A 435 -9.19 -4.16 50.08
CA GLU A 435 -8.55 -3.23 49.15
C GLU A 435 -8.44 -3.83 47.75
N GLN A 436 -8.00 -5.09 47.62
CA GLN A 436 -7.94 -5.79 46.33
C GLN A 436 -9.32 -5.94 45.68
N CYS A 437 -10.35 -6.25 46.45
CA CYS A 437 -11.72 -6.33 45.95
C CYS A 437 -12.24 -4.96 45.46
N LEU A 438 -11.92 -3.88 46.18
CA LEU A 438 -12.26 -2.51 45.77
C LEU A 438 -11.55 -2.12 44.47
N TRP A 439 -10.24 -2.39 44.36
CA TRP A 439 -9.49 -2.12 43.13
C TRP A 439 -10.05 -2.88 41.92
N ARG A 440 -10.36 -4.17 42.07
CA ARG A 440 -10.98 -4.95 40.99
C ARG A 440 -12.37 -4.45 40.62
N SER A 441 -13.14 -3.95 41.58
CA SER A 441 -14.45 -3.37 41.31
C SER A 441 -14.34 -2.06 40.53
N VAL A 442 -13.36 -1.22 40.84
CA VAL A 442 -13.09 0.03 40.10
C VAL A 442 -12.63 -0.29 38.69
N GLU A 443 -11.68 -1.22 38.54
CA GLU A 443 -11.17 -1.66 37.24
C GLU A 443 -12.28 -2.24 36.35
N ASN A 444 -13.16 -3.10 36.90
CA ASN A 444 -14.31 -3.61 36.15
C ASN A 444 -15.27 -2.50 35.73
N MET A 445 -15.55 -1.53 36.61
CA MET A 445 -16.41 -0.40 36.27
C MET A 445 -15.79 0.46 35.16
N GLU A 446 -14.48 0.72 35.20
CA GLU A 446 -13.77 1.45 34.14
C GLU A 446 -13.84 0.68 32.81
N LEU A 447 -13.61 -0.64 32.83
CA LEU A 447 -13.74 -1.49 31.65
C LEU A 447 -15.17 -1.48 31.08
N GLU A 448 -16.21 -1.55 31.93
CA GLU A 448 -17.60 -1.43 31.51
C GLU A 448 -17.90 -0.07 30.88
N THR A 449 -17.36 1.02 31.43
CA THR A 449 -17.51 2.36 30.84
C THR A 449 -16.82 2.48 29.48
N HIS A 450 -15.62 1.90 29.33
CA HIS A 450 -14.93 1.84 28.05
C HIS A 450 -15.69 1.01 27.02
N LEU A 451 -16.28 -0.12 27.43
CA LEU A 451 -17.08 -0.97 26.56
C LEU A 451 -18.36 -0.25 26.13
N ALA A 452 -19.04 0.45 27.04
CA ALA A 452 -20.21 1.26 26.72
C ALA A 452 -19.87 2.41 25.75
N ALA A 453 -18.76 3.12 25.96
CA ALA A 453 -18.28 4.17 25.06
C ALA A 453 -17.96 3.61 23.66
N SER A 454 -17.25 2.48 23.59
CA SER A 454 -16.93 1.80 22.33
C SER A 454 -18.19 1.37 21.58
N GLN A 455 -19.21 0.90 22.30
CA GLN A 455 -20.49 0.51 21.70
C GLN A 455 -21.28 1.71 21.14
N VAL A 456 -21.22 2.86 21.81
CA VAL A 456 -21.80 4.11 21.30
C VAL A 456 -21.06 4.56 20.04
N GLU A 457 -19.72 4.53 20.03
CA GLU A 457 -18.94 4.85 18.83
C GLU A 457 -19.26 3.90 17.67
N ALA A 458 -19.31 2.59 17.92
CA ALA A 458 -19.65 1.58 16.92
C ALA A 458 -21.05 1.82 16.32
N SER A 459 -22.03 2.20 17.13
CA SER A 459 -23.36 2.56 16.64
C SER A 459 -23.37 3.86 15.82
N SER A 460 -22.57 4.86 16.22
CA SER A 460 -22.36 6.08 15.41
C SER A 460 -21.74 5.77 14.06
N TRP A 461 -20.73 4.90 14.01
CA TRP A 461 -20.09 4.45 12.76
C TRP A 461 -21.06 3.71 11.85
N ARG A 462 -21.89 2.82 12.40
CA ARG A 462 -22.95 2.13 11.62
C ARG A 462 -23.93 3.12 11.01
N GLN A 463 -24.36 4.13 11.77
CA GLN A 463 -25.26 5.16 11.26
C GLN A 463 -24.61 5.97 10.13
N LYS A 464 -23.36 6.41 10.31
CA LYS A 464 -22.61 7.11 9.25
C LYS A 464 -22.49 6.26 7.98
N HIS A 465 -22.25 4.96 8.12
CA HIS A 465 -22.17 4.06 6.97
C HIS A 465 -23.51 3.93 6.24
N VAL A 466 -24.64 3.85 6.97
CA VAL A 466 -25.98 3.86 6.36
C VAL A 466 -26.22 5.17 5.60
N ASP A 467 -25.90 6.31 6.20
CA ASP A 467 -26.07 7.63 5.56
C ASP A 467 -25.18 7.77 4.31
N GLN A 468 -23.96 7.24 4.34
CA GLN A 468 -23.04 7.20 3.19
C GLN A 468 -23.57 6.32 2.07
N VAL A 469 -24.10 5.14 2.38
CA VAL A 469 -24.71 4.24 1.39
C VAL A 469 -25.91 4.91 0.72
N GLU A 470 -26.78 5.60 1.48
CA GLU A 470 -27.88 6.37 0.90
C GLU A 470 -27.39 7.52 -0.01
N HIS A 471 -26.29 8.17 0.36
CA HIS A 471 -25.70 9.23 -0.45
C HIS A 471 -25.13 8.70 -1.77
N ILE A 472 -24.41 7.57 -1.72
CA ILE A 472 -23.88 6.90 -2.91
C ILE A 472 -25.02 6.48 -3.84
N GLN A 473 -26.10 5.87 -3.32
CA GLN A 473 -27.26 5.51 -4.15
C GLN A 473 -27.94 6.72 -4.81
N LYS A 474 -27.94 7.90 -4.16
CA LYS A 474 -28.45 9.14 -4.79
C LYS A 474 -27.53 9.60 -5.91
N LEU A 475 -26.21 9.52 -5.74
CA LEU A 475 -25.23 9.87 -6.76
C LEU A 475 -25.27 8.90 -7.95
N GLU A 476 -25.45 7.60 -7.71
CA GLU A 476 -25.63 6.60 -8.76
C GLU A 476 -26.85 6.91 -9.63
N LYS A 477 -28.00 7.22 -9.02
CA LYS A 477 -29.21 7.66 -9.74
C LYS A 477 -28.98 8.93 -10.57
N GLN A 478 -28.20 9.88 -10.06
CA GLN A 478 -27.83 11.07 -10.81
C GLN A 478 -26.90 10.74 -11.99
N ASN A 479 -25.95 9.83 -11.79
CA ASN A 479 -25.02 9.38 -12.83
C ASN A 479 -25.75 8.62 -13.94
N GLU A 480 -26.70 7.73 -13.61
CA GLU A 480 -27.58 7.06 -14.58
C GLU A 480 -28.34 8.09 -15.44
N LYS A 481 -28.90 9.12 -14.81
CA LYS A 481 -29.59 10.21 -15.52
C LYS A 481 -28.65 10.97 -16.45
N LEU A 482 -27.43 11.26 -16.02
CA LEU A 482 -26.41 11.91 -16.85
C LEU A 482 -25.97 11.03 -18.03
N ARG A 483 -25.81 9.72 -17.83
CA ARG A 483 -25.52 8.77 -18.92
C ARG A 483 -26.67 8.74 -19.93
N ALA A 484 -27.92 8.75 -19.47
CA ALA A 484 -29.08 8.84 -20.34
C ALA A 484 -29.10 10.15 -21.16
N HIS A 485 -28.82 11.29 -20.51
CA HIS A 485 -28.68 12.59 -21.19
C HIS A 485 -27.53 12.60 -22.20
N LYS A 486 -26.36 12.05 -21.85
CA LYS A 486 -25.22 11.91 -22.76
C LYS A 486 -25.58 11.07 -23.98
N LYS A 487 -26.27 9.93 -23.78
CA LYS A 487 -26.72 9.08 -24.88
C LYS A 487 -27.70 9.82 -25.80
N MET A 488 -28.62 10.59 -25.24
CA MET A 488 -29.53 11.45 -25.99
C MET A 488 -28.76 12.50 -26.81
N LEU A 489 -27.79 13.20 -26.19
CA LEU A 489 -26.95 14.19 -26.87
C LEU A 489 -26.12 13.58 -27.99
N VAL A 490 -25.51 12.41 -27.77
CA VAL A 490 -24.74 11.71 -28.81
C VAL A 490 -25.64 11.30 -29.97
N ASN A 491 -26.84 10.79 -29.69
CA ASN A 491 -27.81 10.45 -30.73
C ASN A 491 -28.25 11.70 -31.52
N GLU A 492 -28.43 12.82 -30.84
CA GLU A 492 -28.81 14.09 -31.47
C GLU A 492 -27.66 14.65 -32.32
N VAL A 493 -26.42 14.58 -31.84
CA VAL A 493 -25.23 14.95 -32.63
C VAL A 493 -25.10 14.06 -33.86
N LYS A 494 -25.29 12.74 -33.72
CA LYS A 494 -25.31 11.80 -34.87
C LYS A 494 -26.44 12.13 -35.85
N ARG A 495 -27.61 12.54 -35.36
CA ARG A 495 -28.75 12.99 -36.18
C ARG A 495 -28.43 14.28 -36.94
N LEU A 496 -27.65 15.18 -36.33
CA LEU A 496 -27.25 16.46 -36.92
C LEU A 496 -25.98 16.36 -37.78
N GLN A 497 -25.18 15.31 -37.63
CA GLN A 497 -23.92 15.09 -38.36
C GLN A 497 -24.08 15.17 -39.89
N PRO A 498 -25.13 14.60 -40.52
CA PRO A 498 -25.37 14.73 -41.96
C PRO A 498 -25.60 16.17 -42.43
N TYR A 499 -26.14 17.03 -41.56
CA TYR A 499 -26.41 18.44 -41.87
C TYR A 499 -25.21 19.35 -41.58
N SER A 500 -24.22 18.87 -40.83
CA SER A 500 -22.97 19.61 -40.58
C SER A 500 -22.10 19.70 -41.83
N HIS A 501 -22.28 18.78 -42.77
CA HIS A 501 -21.62 18.77 -44.07
C HIS A 501 -22.58 19.34 -45.11
N VAL A 502 -22.94 20.62 -44.97
CA VAL A 502 -23.16 21.41 -46.20
C VAL A 502 -21.84 21.28 -46.95
N ASN A 503 -21.85 20.46 -48.00
CA ASN A 503 -20.65 19.94 -48.63
C ASN A 503 -19.93 21.11 -49.30
N LEU A 504 -19.08 21.80 -48.54
CA LEU A 504 -18.39 23.01 -48.96
C LEU A 504 -17.57 22.71 -50.22
N ALA A 505 -17.10 21.47 -50.37
CA ALA A 505 -16.48 20.97 -51.58
C ALA A 505 -17.45 20.94 -52.78
N ALA A 506 -18.70 20.47 -52.61
CA ALA A 506 -19.70 20.49 -53.68
C ALA A 506 -20.10 21.92 -54.07
N LEU A 507 -20.31 22.81 -53.09
CA LEU A 507 -20.59 24.23 -53.35
C LEU A 507 -19.40 24.95 -54.01
N VAL A 508 -18.16 24.63 -53.61
CA VAL A 508 -16.95 25.17 -54.25
C VAL A 508 -16.81 24.64 -55.67
N GLN A 509 -17.12 23.37 -55.91
CA GLN A 509 -17.12 22.78 -57.24
C GLN A 509 -18.17 23.42 -58.15
N GLU A 510 -19.42 23.55 -57.70
CA GLU A 510 -20.49 24.23 -58.45
C GLU A 510 -20.13 25.70 -58.72
N ALA A 511 -19.53 26.40 -57.75
CA ALA A 511 -19.06 27.76 -57.94
C ALA A 511 -17.89 27.87 -58.95
N GLN A 512 -17.00 26.87 -59.00
CA GLN A 512 -15.94 26.80 -60.00
C GLN A 512 -16.49 26.50 -61.40
N GLU A 513 -17.44 25.57 -61.52
CA GLU A 513 -18.13 25.25 -62.78
C GLU A 513 -18.89 26.46 -63.32
N ALA A 514 -19.61 27.19 -62.46
CA ALA A 514 -20.28 28.44 -62.84
C ALA A 514 -19.30 29.50 -63.35
N ARG A 515 -18.14 29.67 -62.70
CA ARG A 515 -17.09 30.60 -63.17
C ARG A 515 -16.49 30.18 -64.50
N MET A 516 -16.30 28.88 -64.74
CA MET A 516 -15.82 28.38 -66.03
C MET A 516 -16.84 28.64 -67.15
N MET A 517 -18.13 28.39 -66.89
CA MET A 517 -19.21 28.72 -67.83
C MET A 517 -19.27 30.22 -68.12
N GLN A 518 -19.16 31.07 -67.10
CA GLN A 518 -19.15 32.52 -67.28
C GLN A 518 -17.97 32.99 -68.15
N ARG A 519 -16.76 32.46 -67.93
CA ARG A 519 -15.60 32.77 -68.78
C ARG A 519 -15.79 32.31 -70.22
N SER A 520 -16.32 31.09 -70.42
CA SER A 520 -16.62 30.56 -71.76
C SER A 520 -17.64 31.41 -72.50
N LEU A 521 -18.71 31.83 -71.82
CA LEU A 521 -19.71 32.74 -72.40
C LEU A 521 -19.12 34.12 -72.70
N GLN A 522 -18.27 34.65 -71.83
CA GLN A 522 -17.57 35.92 -72.09
C GLN A 522 -16.66 35.79 -73.33
N THR A 523 -15.89 34.73 -73.46
CA THR A 523 -15.03 34.51 -74.65
C THR A 523 -15.87 34.39 -75.92
N LYS A 524 -17.05 33.74 -75.85
CA LYS A 524 -17.98 33.69 -76.99
C LYS A 524 -18.51 35.08 -77.33
N LEU A 525 -18.90 35.88 -76.34
CA LEU A 525 -19.33 37.27 -76.57
C LEU A 525 -18.20 38.12 -77.17
N ASP A 526 -16.99 38.04 -76.63
CA ASP A 526 -15.83 38.77 -77.15
C ASP A 526 -15.50 38.33 -78.59
N SER A 527 -15.62 37.04 -78.90
CA SER A 527 -15.43 36.53 -80.27
C SER A 527 -16.52 37.01 -81.23
N LEU A 528 -17.77 37.07 -80.78
CA LEU A 528 -18.87 37.61 -81.58
C LEU A 528 -18.72 39.10 -81.79
N GLU A 529 -18.29 39.85 -80.77
CA GLU A 529 -18.00 41.27 -80.87
C GLU A 529 -16.82 41.54 -81.82
N GLN A 530 -15.81 40.68 -81.81
CA GLN A 530 -14.68 40.76 -82.74
C GLN A 530 -15.09 40.43 -84.18
N ILE A 531 -15.89 39.39 -84.39
CA ILE A 531 -16.49 39.07 -85.69
C ILE A 531 -17.39 40.23 -86.15
N GLN A 532 -18.17 40.83 -85.27
CA GLN A 532 -19.03 41.95 -85.61
C GLN A 532 -18.22 43.20 -85.95
N LYS A 533 -17.11 43.46 -85.26
CA LYS A 533 -16.14 44.50 -85.63
C LYS A 533 -15.48 44.22 -86.98
N GLU A 534 -15.08 42.98 -87.26
CA GLU A 534 -14.52 42.57 -88.56
C GLU A 534 -15.57 42.65 -89.68
N VAL A 535 -16.83 42.32 -89.42
CA VAL A 535 -17.95 42.45 -90.38
C VAL A 535 -18.29 43.92 -90.62
N VAL A 536 -18.26 44.77 -89.60
CA VAL A 536 -18.44 46.22 -89.76
C VAL A 536 -17.25 46.85 -90.50
N GLN A 537 -16.03 46.37 -90.29
CA GLN A 537 -14.83 46.87 -90.94
C GLN A 537 -14.72 46.40 -92.41
N THR A 538 -15.11 45.16 -92.70
CA THR A 538 -15.27 44.65 -94.08
C THR A 538 -16.50 45.25 -94.79
N ALA A 539 -17.58 45.58 -94.07
CA ALA A 539 -18.69 46.37 -94.61
C ALA A 539 -18.31 47.84 -94.85
N PHE A 540 -17.38 48.42 -94.07
CA PHE A 540 -16.84 49.76 -94.34
C PHE A 540 -15.90 49.78 -95.55
N GLU A 541 -15.23 48.66 -95.84
CA GLU A 541 -14.42 48.49 -97.06
C GLU A 541 -15.24 48.04 -98.29
N ALA A 542 -16.42 47.43 -98.09
CA ALA A 542 -17.28 46.95 -99.17
C ALA A 542 -18.51 47.82 -99.48
N ASN A 543 -18.94 48.73 -98.59
CA ASN A 543 -20.07 49.63 -98.82
C ASN A 543 -19.66 51.11 -98.76
N SER A 544 -18.98 51.55 -99.82
CA SER A 544 -19.23 52.86 -100.43
C SER A 544 -20.47 52.82 -101.35
N SER A 545 -21.44 51.97 -101.04
CA SER A 545 -22.74 51.92 -101.69
C SER A 545 -23.72 51.28 -100.73
N ASP A 546 -24.67 52.10 -100.26
CA ASP A 546 -26.08 51.79 -100.01
C ASP A 546 -26.39 50.38 -99.45
N PHE A 547 -26.95 50.28 -98.24
CA PHE A 547 -28.23 49.59 -98.04
C PHE A 547 -28.75 49.65 -96.58
N VAL A 548 -29.93 50.25 -96.51
CA VAL A 548 -31.10 50.16 -95.61
C VAL A 548 -31.12 49.11 -94.49
N LEU A 549 -31.41 49.62 -93.28
CA LEU A 549 -31.77 48.93 -92.04
C LEU A 549 -33.20 48.35 -92.12
N VAL A 550 -33.38 47.04 -91.87
CA VAL A 550 -34.70 46.45 -91.60
C VAL A 550 -34.63 45.78 -90.23
N GLU A 551 -35.32 46.38 -89.28
CA GLU A 551 -35.64 45.80 -87.98
C GLU A 551 -36.60 44.62 -88.19
N ALA A 552 -36.24 43.45 -87.68
CA ALA A 552 -37.18 42.36 -87.42
C ALA A 552 -37.22 42.14 -85.91
N LEU A 553 -38.28 42.70 -85.31
CA LEU A 553 -38.89 42.19 -84.09
C LEU A 553 -39.32 40.74 -84.36
N ASP A 554 -38.97 39.83 -83.47
CA ASP A 554 -39.79 38.65 -83.24
C ASP A 554 -39.99 38.48 -81.73
N GLU A 555 -41.25 38.63 -81.37
CA GLU A 555 -41.86 38.39 -80.07
C GLU A 555 -42.15 36.88 -79.87
N ASP A 556 -42.39 36.55 -78.61
CA ASP A 556 -43.28 35.51 -78.11
C ASP A 556 -42.78 34.07 -77.81
N HIS A 557 -42.74 33.87 -76.47
CA HIS A 557 -43.11 32.72 -75.64
C HIS A 557 -42.08 31.63 -75.30
#